data_AF-Q97X66-F1
#
_entry.id   AF-Q97X66-F1
#
_cell.length_a   1.000
_cell.length_b   1.000
_cell.length_c   1.000
_cell.angle_alpha   90.00
_cell.angle_beta   90.00
_cell.angle_gamma   90.00
#
_symmetry.space_group_name_H-M   'P 1'
#
loop_
_entity.id
_entity.type
_entity.pdbx_description
1 polymer ?
#
loop_
_entity_poly.entity_id
_entity_poly.type
_entity_poly.pdbx_seq_one_letter_code
_entity_poly.pdbx_strand_id
1 'polypeptide(L)'
;MNLNSHILLALAFGLILFHNDIALAVLVGIGAAIPDLDREYVFTKRKIFAKYQLHRALFHNIFFALAVTYFNLYLGLGIFLHIALDLLTSPTDRGVELFFPLGRLVKNFELDYDGNIRQSKGMMWYLEDPVRIINKTADPGLKVVVKMPWIRIYGPFKNSRLVDWMIFYSSFIFIQLYELNNLITWWETFLYTVFVKYVFIDIGIVLFYATGELWRRRLQFRNLNNKMKYVIIGVMTFGLSLIIFQGLYLYSPMKPIINLNTSLLIIVSMLIGLSLAYIHVRIRFKKITL
;
A
#
# COMPACT_ATOMS: atom_id res chain seq x y z
N MET A 1 -1.17 6.84 -3.83
CA MET A 1 -0.13 7.57 -3.06
C MET A 1 1.24 6.94 -3.32
N ASN A 2 2.33 7.61 -2.97
CA ASN A 2 3.68 7.03 -3.17
C ASN A 2 3.99 5.98 -2.09
N LEU A 3 4.68 4.89 -2.48
CA LEU A 3 5.14 3.85 -1.56
C LEU A 3 5.91 4.41 -0.35
N ASN A 4 6.76 5.41 -0.59
CA ASN A 4 7.54 6.04 0.47
C ASN A 4 6.64 6.71 1.53
N SER A 5 5.51 7.29 1.13
CA SER A 5 4.53 7.88 2.06
C SER A 5 3.88 6.81 2.93
N HIS A 6 3.54 5.66 2.33
CA HIS A 6 3.00 4.52 3.07
C HIS A 6 3.98 3.99 4.11
N ILE A 7 5.23 3.76 3.71
CA ILE A 7 6.28 3.26 4.60
C ILE A 7 6.56 4.26 5.73
N LEU A 8 6.71 5.55 5.43
CA LEU A 8 7.00 6.56 6.46
C LEU A 8 5.85 6.74 7.44
N LEU A 9 4.59 6.72 6.98
CA LEU A 9 3.45 6.76 7.87
C LEU A 9 3.43 5.54 8.78
N ALA A 10 3.64 4.36 8.22
CA ALA A 10 3.68 3.10 8.94
C ALA A 10 4.78 3.07 10.01
N LEU A 11 5.98 3.58 9.68
CA LEU A 11 7.06 3.76 10.64
C LEU A 11 6.67 4.72 11.78
N ALA A 12 6.08 5.88 11.45
CA ALA A 12 5.65 6.86 12.46
C ALA A 12 4.60 6.28 13.42
N PHE A 13 3.59 5.57 12.89
CA PHE A 13 2.60 4.86 13.70
C PHE A 13 3.24 3.74 14.52
N GLY A 14 4.19 3.01 13.96
CA GLY A 14 4.95 1.99 14.68
C GLY A 14 5.69 2.57 15.89
N LEU A 15 6.37 3.70 15.74
CA LEU A 15 7.05 4.37 16.86
C LEU A 15 6.07 4.83 17.94
N ILE A 16 4.94 5.43 17.54
CA ILE A 16 3.89 5.91 18.47
C ILE A 16 3.30 4.74 19.27
N LEU A 17 2.94 3.66 18.59
CA LEU A 17 2.20 2.55 19.19
C LEU A 17 3.10 1.60 19.99
N PHE A 18 4.41 1.58 19.69
CA PHE A 18 5.36 0.64 20.27
C PHE A 18 6.55 1.31 20.97
N HIS A 19 6.39 2.57 21.41
CA HIS A 19 7.33 3.28 22.29
C HIS A 19 8.79 3.25 21.83
N ASN A 20 9.04 3.61 20.57
CA ASN A 20 10.39 3.61 19.97
C ASN A 20 11.05 2.23 19.86
N ASP A 21 10.29 1.14 19.93
CA ASP A 21 10.80 -0.15 19.48
C ASP A 21 10.98 -0.12 17.96
N ILE A 22 12.20 0.22 17.54
CA ILE A 22 12.61 0.33 16.14
C ILE A 22 12.35 -0.98 15.39
N ALA A 23 12.50 -2.14 16.05
CA ALA A 23 12.23 -3.41 15.41
C ALA A 23 10.77 -3.53 14.98
N LEU A 24 9.85 -3.18 15.87
CA LEU A 24 8.42 -3.24 15.61
C LEU A 24 8.01 -2.17 14.61
N ALA A 25 8.55 -0.96 14.73
CA ALA A 25 8.29 0.11 13.76
C ALA A 25 8.72 -0.32 12.35
N VAL A 26 9.91 -0.89 12.20
CA VAL A 26 10.41 -1.43 10.92
C VAL A 26 9.50 -2.52 10.38
N LEU A 27 8.98 -3.43 11.21
CA LEU A 27 8.02 -4.43 10.78
C LEU A 27 6.71 -3.83 10.28
N VAL A 28 6.17 -2.83 10.97
CA VAL A 28 4.97 -2.11 10.48
C VAL A 28 5.28 -1.43 9.14
N GLY A 29 6.47 -0.84 8.99
CA GLY A 29 6.95 -0.29 7.71
C GLY A 29 7.06 -1.32 6.59
N ILE A 30 7.61 -2.50 6.86
CA ILE A 30 7.66 -3.63 5.92
C ILE A 30 6.25 -4.07 5.55
N GLY A 31 5.37 -4.20 6.55
CA GLY A 31 3.96 -4.51 6.37
C GLY A 31 3.28 -3.55 5.40
N ALA A 32 3.52 -2.24 5.52
CA ALA A 32 2.98 -1.25 4.60
C ALA A 32 3.60 -1.33 3.20
N ALA A 33 4.79 -1.88 3.04
CA ALA A 33 5.36 -2.10 1.71
C ALA A 33 4.76 -3.33 1.02
N ILE A 34 4.38 -4.37 1.77
CA ILE A 34 3.90 -5.67 1.21
C ILE A 34 2.82 -5.49 0.14
N PRO A 35 1.74 -4.71 0.33
CA PRO A 35 0.68 -4.61 -0.66
C PRO A 35 1.12 -4.04 -1.99
N ASP A 36 2.22 -3.28 -2.03
CA ASP A 36 2.76 -2.61 -3.21
C ASP A 36 4.08 -3.24 -3.71
N LEU A 37 4.62 -4.24 -2.99
CA LEU A 37 5.87 -4.93 -3.33
C LEU A 37 5.71 -5.89 -4.53
N ASP A 38 4.51 -6.00 -5.07
CA ASP A 38 4.18 -7.10 -5.95
C ASP A 38 4.67 -6.96 -7.40
N ARG A 39 5.15 -8.12 -7.87
CA ARG A 39 5.63 -8.40 -9.23
C ARG A 39 4.90 -9.60 -9.85
N GLU A 40 3.60 -9.73 -9.57
CA GLU A 40 2.68 -10.86 -9.85
C GLU A 40 2.45 -11.20 -11.32
N TYR A 41 3.05 -10.43 -12.23
CA TYR A 41 3.08 -10.73 -13.65
C TYR A 41 3.70 -12.10 -13.98
N VAL A 42 4.29 -12.77 -12.98
CA VAL A 42 4.75 -14.17 -13.01
C VAL A 42 3.59 -15.14 -13.17
N PHE A 43 2.47 -14.89 -12.49
CA PHE A 43 1.35 -15.84 -12.38
C PHE A 43 0.24 -15.60 -13.43
N THR A 44 0.19 -14.42 -14.05
CA THR A 44 -0.86 -14.08 -15.02
C THR A 44 -0.36 -13.21 -16.19
N LYS A 45 -1.10 -13.22 -17.32
CA LYS A 45 -0.80 -12.35 -18.46
C LYS A 45 -1.05 -10.88 -18.09
N ARG A 46 -0.08 -9.99 -18.32
CA ARG A 46 -0.16 -8.53 -18.03
C ARG A 46 -1.44 -7.86 -18.52
N LYS A 47 -1.95 -8.25 -19.70
CA LYS A 47 -3.22 -7.71 -20.23
C LYS A 47 -4.43 -8.05 -19.36
N ILE A 48 -4.52 -9.28 -18.86
CA ILE A 48 -5.61 -9.71 -17.96
C ILE A 48 -5.44 -9.01 -16.62
N PHE A 49 -4.22 -8.99 -16.11
CA PHE A 49 -3.91 -8.38 -14.83
C PHE A 49 -4.19 -6.87 -14.78
N ALA A 50 -3.77 -6.12 -15.81
CA ALA A 50 -4.04 -4.68 -15.92
C ALA A 50 -5.53 -4.39 -16.16
N LYS A 51 -6.21 -5.28 -16.89
CA LYS A 51 -7.66 -5.18 -17.12
C LYS A 51 -8.44 -5.39 -15.82
N TYR A 52 -8.16 -6.45 -15.07
CA TYR A 52 -8.91 -6.84 -13.87
C TYR A 52 -8.32 -6.35 -12.55
N GLN A 53 -7.22 -5.58 -12.58
CA GLN A 53 -6.54 -5.07 -11.40
C GLN A 53 -6.34 -6.07 -10.27
N LEU A 54 -5.95 -7.30 -10.63
CA LEU A 54 -5.90 -8.40 -9.67
C LEU A 54 -4.98 -8.08 -8.49
N HIS A 55 -3.87 -7.36 -8.71
CA HIS A 55 -3.00 -6.85 -7.64
C HIS A 55 -3.77 -6.18 -6.51
N ARG A 56 -4.42 -5.07 -6.86
CA ARG A 56 -5.07 -4.24 -5.86
C ARG A 56 -6.23 -4.97 -5.22
N ALA A 57 -6.93 -5.78 -6.00
CA ALA A 57 -8.00 -6.62 -5.46
C ALA A 57 -7.50 -7.69 -4.50
N LEU A 58 -6.34 -8.31 -4.74
CA LEU A 58 -5.77 -9.38 -3.91
C LEU A 58 -5.03 -8.87 -2.67
N PHE A 59 -4.33 -7.75 -2.79
CA PHE A 59 -3.43 -7.26 -1.75
C PHE A 59 -3.93 -6.02 -1.01
N HIS A 60 -4.92 -5.31 -1.57
CA HIS A 60 -5.55 -4.16 -0.93
C HIS A 60 -7.00 -4.49 -0.57
N ASN A 61 -7.21 -5.62 0.11
CA ASN A 61 -8.51 -5.98 0.66
C ASN A 61 -8.39 -6.37 2.14
N ILE A 62 -9.50 -6.31 2.85
CA ILE A 62 -9.54 -6.53 4.29
C ILE A 62 -9.22 -7.98 4.66
N PHE A 63 -9.57 -8.95 3.81
CA PHE A 63 -9.30 -10.37 4.09
C PHE A 63 -7.81 -10.69 4.03
N PHE A 64 -7.09 -10.08 3.08
CA PHE A 64 -5.63 -10.17 3.03
C PHE A 64 -4.99 -9.54 4.26
N ALA A 65 -5.42 -8.33 4.63
CA ALA A 65 -4.93 -7.66 5.83
C ALA A 65 -5.18 -8.50 7.10
N LEU A 66 -6.40 -9.04 7.27
CA LEU A 66 -6.77 -9.90 8.39
C LEU A 66 -5.99 -11.21 8.42
N ALA A 67 -5.79 -11.84 7.26
CA ALA A 67 -4.98 -13.06 7.17
C ALA A 67 -3.55 -12.79 7.63
N VAL A 68 -2.92 -11.72 7.13
CA VAL A 68 -1.57 -11.34 7.57
C VAL A 68 -1.55 -10.93 9.04
N THR A 69 -2.56 -10.21 9.53
CA THR A 69 -2.69 -9.88 10.98
C THR A 69 -2.75 -11.13 11.85
N TYR A 70 -3.47 -12.17 11.41
CA TYR A 70 -3.53 -13.45 12.11
C TYR A 70 -2.15 -14.12 12.20
N PHE A 71 -1.33 -13.99 11.16
CA PHE A 71 0.06 -14.50 11.16
C PHE A 71 1.03 -13.60 11.95
N ASN A 72 0.96 -12.29 11.75
CA ASN A 72 1.78 -11.29 12.39
C ASN A 72 1.02 -9.95 12.47
N LEU A 73 0.72 -9.54 13.70
CA LEU A 73 -0.05 -8.33 13.98
C LEU A 73 0.58 -7.06 13.39
N TYR A 74 1.91 -6.93 13.41
CA TYR A 74 2.63 -5.73 12.97
C TYR A 74 2.66 -5.58 11.45
N LEU A 75 2.93 -6.68 10.75
CA LEU A 75 2.85 -6.72 9.29
C LEU A 75 1.42 -6.39 8.85
N GLY A 76 0.43 -7.00 9.51
CA GLY A 76 -0.98 -6.72 9.27
C GLY A 76 -1.36 -5.27 9.55
N LEU A 77 -0.89 -4.67 10.64
CA LEU A 77 -1.08 -3.25 10.95
C LEU A 77 -0.50 -2.37 9.84
N GLY A 78 0.70 -2.68 9.35
CA GLY A 78 1.30 -2.00 8.20
C GLY A 78 0.41 -2.06 6.96
N ILE A 79 -0.14 -3.23 6.64
CA ILE A 79 -1.07 -3.43 5.52
C ILE A 79 -2.37 -2.63 5.73
N PHE A 80 -2.91 -2.62 6.96
CA PHE A 80 -4.09 -1.81 7.27
C PHE A 80 -3.84 -0.32 7.08
N LEU A 81 -2.69 0.19 7.52
CA LEU A 81 -2.29 1.59 7.31
C LEU A 81 -2.10 1.90 5.82
N HIS A 82 -1.54 0.95 5.06
CA HIS A 82 -1.42 1.06 3.62
C HIS A 82 -2.78 1.18 2.94
N ILE A 83 -3.69 0.25 3.22
CA ILE A 83 -5.06 0.27 2.70
C ILE A 83 -5.79 1.54 3.12
N ALA A 84 -5.65 1.97 4.38
CA ALA A 84 -6.29 3.19 4.89
C ALA A 84 -5.82 4.44 4.14
N LEU A 85 -4.54 4.54 3.81
CA LEU A 85 -4.02 5.62 2.97
C LEU A 85 -4.56 5.55 1.54
N ASP A 86 -4.60 4.37 0.97
CA ASP A 86 -5.14 4.17 -0.37
C ASP A 86 -6.65 4.46 -0.45
N LEU A 87 -7.40 4.29 0.65
CA LEU A 87 -8.79 4.72 0.76
C LEU A 87 -8.96 6.24 0.76
N LEU A 88 -7.90 7.03 0.99
CA LEU A 88 -7.93 8.48 0.83
C LEU A 88 -7.72 8.90 -0.63
N THR A 89 -7.35 7.97 -1.52
CA THR A 89 -7.00 8.29 -2.90
C THR A 89 -8.19 8.39 -3.85
N SER A 90 -8.00 9.17 -4.91
CA SER A 90 -9.05 9.50 -5.86
C SER A 90 -9.32 8.39 -6.90
N PRO A 91 -10.39 8.53 -7.70
CA PRO A 91 -10.60 7.73 -8.91
C PRO A 91 -9.41 7.69 -9.90
N THR A 92 -8.51 8.69 -9.88
CA THR A 92 -7.23 8.69 -10.63
C THR A 92 -6.37 7.49 -10.30
N ASP A 93 -6.35 7.14 -9.01
CA ASP A 93 -5.48 6.12 -8.46
C ASP A 93 -6.17 4.76 -8.50
N ARG A 94 -7.43 4.69 -8.99
CA ARG A 94 -8.27 3.49 -9.15
C ARG A 94 -8.80 2.84 -7.87
N GLY A 95 -8.95 3.57 -6.76
CA GLY A 95 -9.68 3.14 -5.55
C GLY A 95 -9.32 1.76 -4.97
N VAL A 96 -10.06 1.28 -3.97
CA VAL A 96 -9.73 0.02 -3.28
C VAL A 96 -10.92 -0.95 -3.32
N GLU A 97 -10.67 -2.23 -3.63
CA GLU A 97 -11.67 -3.30 -3.56
C GLU A 97 -11.64 -3.97 -2.18
N LEU A 98 -12.13 -3.28 -1.14
CA LEU A 98 -11.99 -3.73 0.26
C LEU A 98 -12.50 -5.15 0.54
N PHE A 99 -13.54 -5.57 -0.16
CA PHE A 99 -14.22 -6.85 0.07
C PHE A 99 -14.04 -7.84 -1.09
N PHE A 100 -12.96 -7.74 -1.88
CA PHE A 100 -12.63 -8.78 -2.85
C PHE A 100 -12.48 -10.15 -2.13
N PRO A 101 -13.00 -11.27 -2.67
CA PRO A 101 -13.69 -11.42 -3.96
C PRO A 101 -15.21 -11.21 -3.92
N LEU A 102 -15.80 -10.96 -2.75
CA LEU A 102 -17.26 -10.87 -2.56
C LEU A 102 -17.88 -9.81 -3.48
N GLY A 103 -17.25 -8.64 -3.60
CA GLY A 103 -17.75 -7.56 -4.46
C GLY A 103 -17.81 -7.90 -5.95
N ARG A 104 -17.04 -8.92 -6.40
CA ARG A 104 -17.04 -9.41 -7.78
C ARG A 104 -18.06 -10.51 -8.06
N LEU A 105 -18.73 -11.03 -7.03
CA LEU A 105 -19.87 -11.93 -7.20
C LEU A 105 -21.09 -11.18 -7.77
N VAL A 106 -21.18 -9.88 -7.50
CA VAL A 106 -22.20 -8.98 -8.00
C VAL A 106 -21.90 -8.63 -9.46
N LYS A 107 -22.86 -8.90 -10.35
CA LYS A 107 -22.67 -8.78 -11.81
C LYS A 107 -23.40 -7.61 -12.46
N ASN A 108 -24.23 -6.88 -11.70
CA ASN A 108 -25.03 -5.77 -12.20
C ASN A 108 -25.12 -4.63 -11.18
N PHE A 109 -25.60 -3.48 -11.63
CA PHE A 109 -25.88 -2.30 -10.83
C PHE A 109 -27.26 -1.74 -11.18
N GLU A 110 -27.91 -1.13 -10.19
CA GLU A 110 -29.25 -0.55 -10.32
C GLU A 110 -29.21 0.85 -10.92
N LEU A 111 -28.35 1.74 -10.41
CA LEU A 111 -28.15 3.09 -10.94
C LEU A 111 -26.81 3.18 -11.67
N ASP A 112 -26.86 3.63 -12.91
CA ASP A 112 -25.64 4.03 -13.61
C ASP A 112 -25.14 5.39 -13.14
N TYR A 113 -23.88 5.72 -13.46
CA TYR A 113 -23.27 6.99 -13.01
C TYR A 113 -23.98 8.24 -13.55
N ASP A 114 -24.73 8.12 -14.64
CA ASP A 114 -25.50 9.20 -15.25
C ASP A 114 -26.95 9.26 -14.70
N GLY A 115 -27.30 8.40 -13.73
CA GLY A 115 -28.59 8.37 -13.04
C GLY A 115 -29.66 7.50 -13.70
N ASN A 116 -29.31 6.73 -14.73
CA ASN A 116 -30.26 5.83 -15.38
C ASN A 116 -30.45 4.54 -14.56
N ILE A 117 -31.70 4.14 -14.41
CA ILE A 117 -32.09 2.92 -13.71
C ILE A 117 -31.96 1.72 -14.66
N ARG A 118 -31.29 0.66 -14.22
CA ARG A 118 -31.20 -0.64 -14.90
C ARG A 118 -31.93 -1.69 -14.09
N GLN A 119 -32.97 -2.26 -14.67
CA GLN A 119 -33.68 -3.38 -14.07
C GLN A 119 -33.01 -4.70 -14.49
N SER A 120 -32.44 -5.41 -13.52
CA SER A 120 -31.85 -6.73 -13.71
C SER A 120 -32.29 -7.67 -12.59
N LYS A 121 -32.35 -8.97 -12.87
CA LYS A 121 -32.60 -10.00 -11.85
C LYS A 121 -31.28 -10.42 -11.19
N GLY A 122 -31.29 -10.59 -9.87
CA GLY A 122 -30.15 -11.08 -9.08
C GLY A 122 -29.54 -10.01 -8.18
N MET A 123 -28.41 -10.33 -7.55
CA MET A 123 -27.69 -9.41 -6.67
C MET A 123 -27.08 -8.28 -7.50
N MET A 124 -27.37 -7.05 -7.12
CA MET A 124 -26.91 -5.84 -7.80
C MET A 124 -26.30 -4.87 -6.80
N TRP A 125 -25.33 -4.10 -7.28
CA TRP A 125 -24.86 -2.92 -6.59
C TRP A 125 -25.85 -1.78 -6.78
N TYR A 126 -25.99 -0.91 -5.78
CA TYR A 126 -26.88 0.24 -5.93
C TYR A 126 -26.37 1.23 -6.99
N LEU A 127 -25.06 1.48 -7.04
CA LEU A 127 -24.44 2.49 -7.91
C LEU A 127 -23.32 1.89 -8.76
N GLU A 128 -23.23 2.30 -10.03
CA GLU A 128 -22.09 1.97 -10.90
C GLU A 128 -20.80 2.64 -10.41
N ASP A 129 -19.69 1.92 -10.56
CA ASP A 129 -18.35 2.48 -10.44
C ASP A 129 -18.17 3.69 -11.40
N PRO A 130 -17.51 4.80 -11.00
CA PRO A 130 -17.44 6.04 -11.78
C PRO A 130 -16.47 5.95 -12.98
N VAL A 131 -16.68 4.98 -13.87
CA VAL A 131 -15.78 4.62 -14.99
C VAL A 131 -15.46 5.83 -15.88
N ARG A 132 -16.43 6.73 -16.10
CA ARG A 132 -16.23 7.95 -16.91
C ARG A 132 -15.20 8.90 -16.29
N ILE A 133 -15.24 9.08 -14.97
CA ILE A 133 -14.26 9.90 -14.25
C ILE A 133 -12.90 9.23 -14.32
N ILE A 134 -12.84 7.93 -14.01
CA ILE A 134 -11.60 7.14 -14.04
C ILE A 134 -10.94 7.23 -15.41
N ASN A 135 -11.68 7.04 -16.51
CA ASN A 135 -11.12 7.10 -17.86
C ASN A 135 -10.64 8.50 -18.27
N LYS A 136 -11.19 9.56 -17.65
CA LYS A 136 -10.78 10.94 -17.87
C LYS A 136 -9.55 11.32 -17.06
N THR A 137 -9.40 10.79 -15.84
CA THR A 137 -8.41 11.26 -14.87
C THR A 137 -7.27 10.28 -14.61
N ALA A 138 -7.45 8.98 -14.86
CA ALA A 138 -6.42 7.98 -14.67
C ALA A 138 -5.37 8.01 -15.79
N ASP A 139 -4.15 7.59 -15.46
CA ASP A 139 -3.06 7.47 -16.42
C ASP A 139 -3.43 6.54 -17.59
N PRO A 140 -2.82 6.69 -18.78
CA PRO A 140 -3.18 5.89 -19.96
C PRO A 140 -3.17 4.37 -19.73
N GLY A 141 -2.24 3.87 -18.90
CA GLY A 141 -2.17 2.44 -18.52
C GLY A 141 -3.22 2.01 -17.48
N LEU A 142 -3.90 2.98 -16.87
CA LEU A 142 -4.92 2.84 -15.86
C LEU A 142 -6.32 3.21 -16.39
N LYS A 143 -6.56 3.21 -17.70
CA LYS A 143 -7.92 3.34 -18.25
C LYS A 143 -8.67 2.00 -18.27
N VAL A 144 -9.95 2.04 -17.92
CA VAL A 144 -10.86 0.90 -17.89
C VAL A 144 -11.39 0.65 -19.30
N VAL A 145 -11.17 -0.56 -19.82
CA VAL A 145 -11.46 -0.94 -21.21
C VAL A 145 -12.93 -1.35 -21.41
N VAL A 146 -13.59 -1.86 -20.36
CA VAL A 146 -14.99 -2.35 -20.40
C VAL A 146 -15.65 -1.99 -19.07
N LYS A 147 -16.95 -1.66 -19.06
CA LYS A 147 -17.71 -1.48 -17.82
C LYS A 147 -17.55 -2.71 -16.92
N MET A 148 -17.18 -2.50 -15.67
CA MET A 148 -16.95 -3.55 -14.69
C MET A 148 -18.05 -3.48 -13.64
N PRO A 149 -18.73 -4.59 -13.33
CA PRO A 149 -19.88 -4.57 -12.42
C PRO A 149 -19.50 -4.46 -10.94
N TRP A 150 -18.23 -4.52 -10.57
CA TRP A 150 -17.79 -4.42 -9.17
C TRP A 150 -17.42 -2.99 -8.79
N ILE A 151 -17.70 -2.62 -7.55
CA ILE A 151 -17.42 -1.28 -7.00
C ILE A 151 -16.04 -1.24 -6.36
N ARG A 152 -15.36 -0.10 -6.54
CA ARG A 152 -14.20 0.30 -5.76
C ARG A 152 -14.57 1.45 -4.84
N ILE A 153 -13.93 1.51 -3.69
CA ILE A 153 -14.09 2.61 -2.74
C ILE A 153 -13.06 3.69 -3.07
N TYR A 154 -13.53 4.93 -3.14
CA TYR A 154 -12.72 6.10 -3.45
C TYR A 154 -12.71 7.07 -2.28
N GLY A 155 -11.58 7.71 -2.08
CA GLY A 155 -11.41 8.75 -1.07
C GLY A 155 -11.94 10.11 -1.50
N PRO A 156 -11.95 11.06 -0.55
CA PRO A 156 -12.51 12.39 -0.77
C PRO A 156 -11.62 13.29 -1.64
N PHE A 157 -10.32 12.99 -1.75
CA PHE A 157 -9.37 13.83 -2.47
C PHE A 157 -9.40 13.53 -3.95
N LYS A 158 -9.55 14.56 -4.80
CA LYS A 158 -9.65 14.40 -6.26
C LYS A 158 -8.27 14.32 -6.92
N ASN A 159 -7.26 14.90 -6.27
CA ASN A 159 -5.85 14.74 -6.59
C ASN A 159 -5.06 14.56 -5.29
N SER A 160 -4.61 13.34 -5.05
CA SER A 160 -3.94 12.96 -3.81
C SER A 160 -2.56 13.62 -3.64
N ARG A 161 -2.01 14.36 -4.62
CA ARG A 161 -0.63 14.89 -4.57
C ARG A 161 -0.32 15.73 -3.34
N LEU A 162 -1.17 16.71 -2.99
CA LEU A 162 -0.89 17.56 -1.82
C LEU A 162 -0.94 16.74 -0.53
N VAL A 163 -1.93 15.87 -0.42
CA VAL A 163 -2.13 14.98 0.73
C VAL A 163 -1.00 13.96 0.85
N ASP A 164 -0.53 13.40 -0.26
CA ASP A 164 0.59 12.48 -0.35
C ASP A 164 1.89 13.12 0.16
N TRP A 165 2.23 14.31 -0.35
CA TRP A 165 3.40 15.06 0.12
C TRP A 165 3.23 15.54 1.56
N MET A 166 2.02 15.93 1.96
CA MET A 166 1.73 16.32 3.35
C MET A 166 2.01 15.15 4.29
N ILE A 167 1.48 13.97 4.00
CA ILE A 167 1.68 12.76 4.80
C ILE A 167 3.15 12.40 4.82
N PHE A 168 3.82 12.39 3.67
CA PHE A 168 5.26 12.13 3.57
C PHE A 168 6.08 13.05 4.48
N TYR A 169 5.91 14.38 4.34
CA TYR A 169 6.67 15.35 5.12
C TYR A 169 6.30 15.32 6.60
N SER A 170 5.01 15.20 6.93
CA SER A 170 4.55 15.16 8.32
C SER A 170 5.09 13.94 9.05
N SER A 171 5.04 12.75 8.43
CA SER A 171 5.59 11.52 9.01
C SER A 171 7.12 11.60 9.16
N PHE A 172 7.82 12.14 8.16
CA PHE A 172 9.27 12.32 8.26
C PHE A 172 9.66 13.28 9.38
N ILE A 173 9.05 14.47 9.43
CA ILE A 173 9.29 15.47 10.48
C ILE A 173 8.95 14.92 11.85
N PHE A 174 7.82 14.21 11.97
CA PHE A 174 7.42 13.58 13.22
C PHE A 174 8.51 12.66 13.75
N ILE A 175 9.04 11.75 12.92
CA ILE A 175 10.12 10.84 13.32
C ILE A 175 11.36 11.63 13.79
N GLN A 176 11.77 12.67 13.05
CA GLN A 176 12.95 13.45 13.42
C GLN A 176 12.78 14.18 14.76
N LEU A 177 11.59 14.77 15.00
CA LEU A 177 11.33 15.51 16.22
C LEU A 177 11.05 14.57 17.42
N TYR A 178 10.44 13.42 17.17
CA TYR A 178 10.14 12.44 18.21
C TYR A 178 11.42 11.84 18.80
N GLU A 179 12.46 11.70 17.98
CA GLU A 179 13.76 11.15 18.35
C GLU A 179 14.85 12.21 18.51
N LEU A 180 14.47 13.48 18.64
CA LEU A 180 15.41 14.62 18.57
C LEU A 180 16.62 14.47 19.52
N ASN A 181 16.39 13.92 20.72
CA ASN A 181 17.43 13.78 21.74
C ASN A 181 18.42 12.63 21.45
N ASN A 182 18.05 11.63 20.64
CA ASN A 182 18.85 10.44 20.35
C ASN A 182 18.92 10.14 18.85
N LEU A 183 18.77 11.16 18.00
CA LEU A 183 18.50 10.98 16.57
C LEU A 183 19.58 10.18 15.84
N ILE A 184 20.85 10.40 16.18
CA ILE A 184 21.98 9.69 15.57
C ILE A 184 21.92 8.20 15.93
N THR A 185 21.82 7.88 17.22
CA THR A 185 21.70 6.51 17.73
C THR A 185 20.46 5.82 17.18
N TRP A 186 19.36 6.55 17.02
CA TRP A 186 18.14 6.05 16.40
C TRP A 186 18.38 5.64 14.95
N TRP A 187 19.02 6.51 14.15
CA TRP A 187 19.36 6.19 12.75
C TRP A 187 20.32 5.00 12.65
N GLU A 188 21.34 4.93 13.51
CA GLU A 188 22.25 3.79 13.56
C GLU A 188 21.49 2.48 13.86
N THR A 189 20.63 2.50 14.87
CA THR A 189 19.83 1.34 15.27
C THR A 189 18.79 0.98 14.20
N PHE A 190 18.19 1.97 13.55
CA PHE A 190 17.27 1.78 12.43
C PHE A 190 17.96 1.13 11.24
N LEU A 191 19.10 1.65 10.80
CA LEU A 191 19.87 1.10 9.69
C LEU A 191 20.38 -0.32 10.02
N TYR A 192 20.89 -0.53 11.24
CA TYR A 192 21.27 -1.87 11.70
C TYR A 192 20.06 -2.82 11.68
N THR A 193 18.90 -2.36 12.15
CA THR A 193 17.69 -3.18 12.19
C THR A 193 17.19 -3.55 10.80
N VAL A 194 17.15 -2.57 9.88
CA VAL A 194 16.64 -2.72 8.51
C VAL A 194 17.59 -3.51 7.61
N PHE A 195 18.90 -3.48 7.84
CA PHE A 195 19.87 -4.08 6.90
C PHE A 195 20.69 -5.24 7.48
N VAL A 196 20.69 -5.42 8.81
CA VAL A 196 21.60 -6.38 9.48
C VAL A 196 20.87 -7.29 10.46
N LYS A 197 19.96 -6.76 11.29
CA LYS A 197 19.29 -7.56 12.33
C LYS A 197 18.34 -8.60 11.75
N TYR A 198 17.64 -8.25 10.66
CA TYR A 198 16.63 -9.10 10.04
C TYR A 198 17.06 -9.69 8.70
N VAL A 199 18.21 -10.36 8.72
CA VAL A 199 18.86 -10.95 7.54
C VAL A 199 17.92 -11.81 6.68
N PHE A 200 17.03 -12.62 7.27
CA PHE A 200 16.13 -13.46 6.48
C PHE A 200 14.99 -12.66 5.83
N ILE A 201 14.49 -11.60 6.49
CA ILE A 201 13.57 -10.65 5.87
C ILE A 201 14.29 -9.98 4.70
N ASP A 202 15.51 -9.51 4.89
CA ASP A 202 16.27 -8.79 3.85
C ASP A 202 16.57 -9.68 2.65
N ILE A 203 17.09 -10.89 2.89
CA ILE A 203 17.31 -11.90 1.85
C ILE A 203 15.99 -12.24 1.17
N GLY A 204 14.92 -12.42 1.94
CA GLY A 204 13.59 -12.73 1.42
C GLY A 204 13.07 -11.64 0.49
N ILE A 205 13.17 -10.36 0.89
CA ILE A 205 12.79 -9.19 0.09
C ILE A 205 13.65 -9.12 -1.17
N VAL A 206 14.97 -9.27 -1.06
CA VAL A 206 15.89 -9.22 -2.21
C VAL A 206 15.57 -10.34 -3.20
N LEU A 207 15.41 -11.58 -2.73
CA LEU A 207 15.06 -12.71 -3.59
C LEU A 207 13.71 -12.50 -4.26
N PHE A 208 12.69 -12.10 -3.51
CA PHE A 208 11.36 -11.87 -4.05
C PHE A 208 11.36 -10.74 -5.08
N TYR A 209 11.95 -9.59 -4.74
CA TYR A 209 11.93 -8.38 -5.56
C TYR A 209 12.85 -8.49 -6.78
N ALA A 210 14.09 -8.94 -6.61
CA ALA A 210 15.03 -9.10 -7.73
C ALA A 210 14.51 -10.11 -8.74
N THR A 211 13.95 -11.23 -8.27
CA THR A 211 13.38 -12.27 -9.14
C THR A 211 12.13 -11.76 -9.86
N GLY A 212 11.24 -11.07 -9.15
CA GLY A 212 10.05 -10.45 -9.74
C GLY A 212 10.39 -9.35 -10.76
N GLU A 213 11.42 -8.54 -10.50
CA GLU A 213 11.88 -7.49 -11.41
C GLU A 213 12.57 -8.06 -12.65
N LEU A 214 13.40 -9.10 -12.48
CA LEU A 214 14.03 -9.82 -13.57
C LEU A 214 12.98 -10.50 -14.46
N TRP A 215 11.92 -11.05 -13.85
CA TRP A 215 10.77 -11.55 -14.59
C TRP A 215 10.15 -10.47 -15.46
N ARG A 216 9.75 -9.35 -14.84
CA ARG A 216 9.08 -8.21 -15.48
C ARG A 216 9.87 -7.64 -16.66
N ARG A 217 11.18 -7.40 -16.48
CA ARG A 217 11.98 -6.69 -17.47
C ARG A 217 12.46 -7.58 -18.62
N ARG A 218 12.83 -8.84 -18.34
CA ARG A 218 13.62 -9.64 -19.29
C ARG A 218 12.94 -10.93 -19.72
N LEU A 219 12.20 -11.57 -18.82
CA LEU A 219 11.76 -12.95 -19.01
C LEU A 219 10.29 -13.05 -19.46
N GLN A 220 9.46 -12.08 -19.09
CA GLN A 220 8.04 -12.08 -19.42
C GLN A 220 7.75 -12.09 -20.94
N PHE A 221 8.66 -11.53 -21.74
CA PHE A 221 8.53 -11.44 -23.20
C PHE A 221 9.21 -12.60 -23.94
N ARG A 222 9.88 -13.49 -23.21
CA ARG A 222 10.50 -14.69 -23.77
C ARG A 222 9.52 -15.84 -23.56
N ASN A 223 9.34 -16.68 -24.58
CA ASN A 223 8.60 -17.95 -24.45
C ASN A 223 9.42 -18.93 -23.60
N LEU A 224 9.45 -18.69 -22.29
CA LEU A 224 10.19 -19.51 -21.34
C LEU A 224 9.53 -20.88 -21.18
N ASN A 225 10.38 -21.89 -21.08
CA ASN A 225 9.99 -23.25 -20.71
C ASN A 225 9.30 -23.26 -19.33
N ASN A 226 8.31 -24.12 -19.16
CA ASN A 226 7.56 -24.28 -17.91
C ASN A 226 8.48 -24.55 -16.71
N LYS A 227 9.58 -25.29 -16.89
CA LYS A 227 10.60 -25.50 -15.84
C LYS A 227 11.15 -24.18 -15.27
N MET A 228 11.50 -23.21 -16.12
CA MET A 228 12.00 -21.91 -15.67
C MET A 228 10.93 -21.10 -14.94
N LYS A 229 9.65 -21.23 -15.33
CA LYS A 229 8.55 -20.60 -14.61
C LYS A 229 8.42 -21.16 -13.20
N TYR A 230 8.50 -22.48 -13.04
CA TYR A 230 8.46 -23.12 -11.73
C TYR A 230 9.64 -22.75 -10.85
N VAL A 231 10.85 -22.63 -11.43
CA VAL A 231 12.03 -22.15 -10.68
C VAL A 231 11.80 -20.73 -10.14
N ILE A 232 11.29 -19.82 -10.97
CA ILE A 232 11.02 -18.44 -10.59
C ILE A 232 9.96 -18.36 -9.49
N ILE A 233 8.88 -19.12 -9.65
CA ILE A 233 7.84 -19.24 -8.62
C ILE A 233 8.46 -19.79 -7.32
N GLY A 234 9.25 -20.86 -7.40
CA GLY A 234 9.92 -21.46 -6.25
C GLY A 234 10.83 -20.47 -5.51
N VAL A 235 11.63 -19.68 -6.23
CA VAL A 235 12.50 -18.65 -5.62
C VAL A 235 11.67 -17.55 -4.95
N MET A 236 10.58 -17.11 -5.57
CA MET A 236 9.68 -16.13 -4.95
C MET A 236 8.99 -16.71 -3.71
N THR A 237 8.47 -17.93 -3.77
CA THR A 237 7.84 -18.61 -2.62
C THR A 237 8.85 -18.80 -1.49
N PHE A 238 10.09 -19.17 -1.81
CA PHE A 238 11.17 -19.29 -0.83
C PHE A 238 11.49 -17.93 -0.18
N GLY A 239 11.63 -16.87 -0.97
CA GLY A 239 11.83 -15.51 -0.45
C GLY A 239 10.70 -15.07 0.49
N LEU A 240 9.44 -15.31 0.10
CA LEU A 240 8.28 -15.04 0.95
C LEU A 240 8.32 -15.88 2.24
N SER A 241 8.72 -17.15 2.14
CA SER A 241 8.83 -18.05 3.30
C SER A 241 9.88 -17.57 4.31
N LEU A 242 10.99 -16.98 3.86
CA LEU A 242 12.01 -16.39 4.74
C LEU A 242 11.48 -15.16 5.48
N ILE A 243 10.72 -14.29 4.80
CA ILE A 243 10.06 -13.14 5.43
C ILE A 243 9.09 -13.61 6.52
N ILE A 244 8.25 -14.60 6.20
CA ILE A 244 7.28 -15.16 7.15
C ILE A 244 8.02 -15.80 8.33
N PHE A 245 9.03 -16.64 8.06
CA PHE A 245 9.77 -17.35 9.09
C PHE A 245 10.35 -16.41 10.14
N GLN A 246 11.06 -15.35 9.71
CA GLN A 246 11.63 -14.40 10.67
C GLN A 246 10.58 -13.49 11.30
N GLY A 247 9.50 -13.17 10.58
CA GLY A 247 8.35 -12.45 11.13
C GLY A 247 7.67 -13.16 12.31
N LEU A 248 7.65 -14.50 12.32
CA LEU A 248 7.02 -15.27 13.40
C LEU A 248 7.71 -15.08 14.77
N TYR A 249 9.01 -14.80 14.79
CA TYR A 249 9.79 -14.66 16.04
C TYR A 249 9.73 -13.26 16.65
N LEU A 250 8.99 -12.32 16.05
CA LEU A 250 9.03 -10.90 16.40
C LEU A 250 7.85 -10.44 17.26
N TYR A 251 7.31 -11.31 18.11
CA TYR A 251 6.15 -10.97 18.95
C TYR A 251 6.52 -10.08 20.15
N SER A 252 5.80 -8.97 20.33
CA SER A 252 5.78 -8.19 21.56
C SER A 252 4.33 -7.81 21.91
N PRO A 253 3.95 -7.72 23.19
CA PRO A 253 2.61 -7.28 23.54
C PRO A 253 2.39 -5.79 23.22
N MET A 254 1.21 -5.49 22.67
CA MET A 254 0.76 -4.13 22.39
C MET A 254 0.48 -3.37 23.69
N LYS A 255 1.04 -2.17 23.85
CA LYS A 255 0.63 -1.19 24.86
C LYS A 255 0.56 0.18 24.20
N PRO A 256 -0.61 0.63 23.71
CA PRO A 256 -0.70 1.97 23.17
C PRO A 256 -0.74 2.98 24.33
N ILE A 257 0.27 3.85 24.43
CA ILE A 257 0.21 5.02 25.32
C ILE A 257 0.46 6.27 24.48
N ILE A 258 -0.63 6.89 24.02
CA ILE A 258 -0.57 8.21 23.39
C ILE A 258 -0.65 9.24 24.52
N ASN A 259 0.46 9.92 24.79
CA ASN A 259 0.48 11.06 25.71
C ASN A 259 0.13 12.36 24.97
N LEU A 260 -0.35 13.37 25.69
CA LEU A 260 -0.66 14.72 25.19
C LEU A 260 0.52 15.32 24.41
N ASN A 261 1.75 15.12 24.88
CA ASN A 261 2.96 15.58 24.20
C ASN A 261 3.11 14.97 22.79
N THR A 262 2.80 13.67 22.65
CA THR A 262 2.81 12.99 21.35
C THR A 262 1.74 13.57 20.42
N SER A 263 0.54 13.85 20.94
CA SER A 263 -0.54 14.49 20.17
C SER A 263 -0.15 15.90 19.69
N LEU A 264 0.45 16.72 20.56
CA LEU A 264 0.96 18.04 20.18
C LEU A 264 2.03 17.93 19.10
N LEU A 265 2.94 16.96 19.24
CA LEU A 265 3.99 16.72 18.26
C LEU A 265 3.43 16.33 16.89
N ILE A 266 2.39 15.49 16.85
CA ILE A 266 1.68 15.14 15.61
C ILE A 266 1.10 16.39 14.95
N ILE A 267 0.42 17.25 15.71
CA ILE A 267 -0.17 18.49 15.19
C ILE A 267 0.90 19.42 14.60
N VAL A 268 2.00 19.65 15.33
CA VAL A 268 3.12 20.47 14.87
C VAL A 268 3.72 19.89 13.58
N SER A 269 3.96 18.58 13.55
CA SER A 269 4.51 17.88 12.39
C SER A 269 3.57 17.98 11.18
N MET A 270 2.26 17.89 11.38
CA MET A 270 1.26 18.06 10.33
C MET A 270 1.23 19.48 9.76
N LEU A 271 1.32 20.51 10.60
CA LEU A 271 1.33 21.91 10.16
C LEU A 271 2.59 22.24 9.34
N ILE A 272 3.76 21.80 9.81
CA ILE A 272 5.02 21.98 9.09
C ILE A 272 5.00 21.16 7.79
N GLY A 273 4.56 19.90 7.86
CA GLY A 273 4.47 19.01 6.71
C GLY A 273 3.52 19.52 5.62
N LEU A 274 2.36 20.06 6.00
CA LEU A 274 1.43 20.72 5.07
C LEU A 274 2.06 21.93 4.40
N SER A 275 2.79 22.76 5.15
CA SER A 275 3.47 23.94 4.63
C SER A 275 4.54 23.56 3.58
N LEU A 276 5.37 22.55 3.89
CA LEU A 276 6.37 22.03 2.95
C LEU A 276 5.72 21.36 1.73
N ALA A 277 4.66 20.59 1.92
CA ALA A 277 3.92 19.96 0.83
C ALA A 277 3.32 21.00 -0.12
N TYR A 278 2.74 22.07 0.43
CA TYR A 278 2.20 23.19 -0.34
C TYR A 278 3.30 23.83 -1.20
N ILE A 279 4.46 24.14 -0.61
CA ILE A 279 5.61 24.72 -1.31
C ILE A 279 6.12 23.76 -2.40
N HIS A 280 6.32 22.49 -2.08
CA HIS A 280 6.77 21.47 -3.03
C HIS A 280 5.84 21.40 -4.23
N VAL A 281 4.53 21.23 -3.99
CA VAL A 281 3.55 21.05 -5.05
C VAL A 281 3.47 22.31 -5.92
N ARG A 282 3.52 23.50 -5.30
CA ARG A 282 3.53 24.78 -6.02
C ARG A 282 4.73 24.92 -6.94
N ILE A 283 5.93 24.62 -6.45
CA ILE A 283 7.17 24.74 -7.25
C ILE A 283 7.19 23.71 -8.37
N ARG A 284 6.89 22.44 -8.06
CA ARG A 284 7.07 21.33 -9.00
C ARG A 284 5.96 21.24 -10.04
N PHE A 285 4.71 21.48 -9.64
CA PHE A 285 3.54 21.24 -10.49
C PHE A 285 2.82 22.52 -10.91
N LYS A 286 3.22 23.69 -10.39
CA LYS A 286 2.67 25.02 -10.72
C LYS A 286 1.18 25.23 -10.42
N LYS A 287 0.45 24.17 -10.02
CA LYS A 287 -0.97 24.19 -9.67
C LYS A 287 -1.23 23.28 -8.47
N ILE A 288 -2.02 23.79 -7.54
CA ILE A 288 -2.46 23.06 -6.35
C ILE A 288 -3.94 22.72 -6.56
N THR A 289 -4.28 21.45 -6.40
CA THR A 289 -5.65 20.95 -6.48
C THR A 289 -5.86 20.01 -5.30
N LEU A 290 -6.93 20.24 -4.54
CA LEU A 290 -7.44 19.33 -3.52
C LEU A 290 -8.31 18.25 -4.19
#